data_AF-A0A061QJ75-F1
#
_entry.id   AF-A0A061QJ75-F1
#
_cell.length_a   1.000
_cell.length_b   1.000
_cell.length_c   1.000
_cell.angle_alpha   90.00
_cell.angle_beta   90.00
_cell.angle_gamma   90.00
#
_symmetry.space_group_name_H-M   'P 1'
#
loop_
_entity.id
_entity.type
_entity.pdbx_description
1 polymer ?
#
loop_
_entity_poly.entity_id
_entity_poly.type
_entity_poly.pdbx_seq_one_letter_code
_entity_poly.pdbx_strand_id
1 'polypeptide(L)'
;MPIDFKFRKTAVGTLTTQIGVYVLADLDNVPIYVGQSKDGIRKRVQRHLTSARSDVIANRQIDVWEVAYVWAFPIDDAEVISALEAALFHQLHPQSRLMNGKLPPSHLLTSRFLNHPQSYK
;
A
#
# COMPACT_ATOMS: atom_id res chain seq x y z
N MET A 1 4.05 20.45 19.84
CA MET A 1 2.77 19.97 19.30
C MET A 1 2.84 18.45 19.23
N PRO A 2 2.13 17.70 20.08
CA PRO A 2 2.20 16.25 20.06
C PRO A 2 1.45 15.77 18.82
N ILE A 3 2.20 15.13 17.93
CA ILE A 3 1.70 14.44 16.75
C ILE A 3 0.71 13.39 17.26
N ASP A 4 -0.58 13.50 16.91
CA ASP A 4 -1.57 12.57 17.45
C ASP A 4 -1.47 11.21 16.75
N PHE A 5 -0.49 10.41 17.19
CA PHE A 5 -0.32 9.02 16.78
C PHE A 5 -1.55 8.17 17.12
N LYS A 6 -2.46 8.64 18.00
CA LYS A 6 -3.68 7.91 18.34
C LYS A 6 -4.60 7.82 17.14
N PHE A 7 -4.80 8.91 16.40
CA PHE A 7 -5.61 8.90 15.18
C PHE A 7 -5.07 7.89 14.16
N ARG A 8 -3.78 7.99 13.81
CA ARG A 8 -3.14 7.07 12.84
C ARG A 8 -3.19 5.63 13.32
N LYS A 9 -2.93 5.38 14.61
CA LYS A 9 -3.00 4.03 15.18
C LYS A 9 -4.41 3.46 15.11
N THR A 10 -5.44 4.25 15.38
CA THR A 10 -6.84 3.85 15.26
C THR A 10 -7.22 3.57 13.81
N ALA A 11 -6.89 4.48 12.88
CA ALA A 11 -7.17 4.32 11.45
C ALA A 11 -6.50 3.06 10.88
N VAL A 12 -5.19 2.88 11.12
CA VAL A 12 -4.45 1.66 10.73
C VAL A 12 -5.05 0.41 11.38
N GLY A 13 -5.56 0.53 12.61
CA GLY A 13 -6.23 -0.56 13.31
C GLY A 13 -7.50 -1.07 12.62
N THR A 14 -8.09 -0.31 11.70
CA THR A 14 -9.26 -0.73 10.91
C THR A 14 -8.89 -1.60 9.71
N LEU A 15 -7.64 -1.53 9.22
CA LEU A 15 -7.18 -2.28 8.03
C LEU A 15 -7.31 -3.78 8.22
N THR A 16 -7.58 -4.51 7.13
CA THR A 16 -7.56 -5.98 7.15
C THR A 16 -6.22 -6.56 7.61
N THR A 17 -6.27 -7.65 8.37
CA THR A 17 -5.09 -8.44 8.77
C THR A 17 -4.69 -9.50 7.75
N GLN A 18 -5.49 -9.67 6.69
CA GLN A 18 -5.20 -10.61 5.60
C GLN A 18 -3.95 -10.21 4.81
N ILE A 19 -3.37 -11.19 4.14
CA ILE A 19 -2.30 -10.98 3.16
C ILE A 19 -2.85 -10.26 1.91
N GLY A 20 -1.96 -9.71 1.10
CA GLY A 20 -2.34 -9.08 -0.17
C GLY A 20 -1.54 -7.83 -0.48
N VAL A 21 -2.16 -6.94 -1.26
CA VAL A 21 -1.53 -5.72 -1.77
C VAL A 21 -2.19 -4.51 -1.15
N TYR A 22 -1.41 -3.44 -0.95
CA TYR A 22 -1.90 -2.16 -0.47
C TYR A 22 -1.36 -1.02 -1.33
N VAL A 23 -2.11 0.06 -1.36
CA VAL A 23 -1.74 1.32 -2.02
C VAL A 23 -1.79 2.42 -0.98
N LEU A 24 -0.73 3.20 -0.89
CA LEU A 24 -0.68 4.42 -0.10
C LEU A 24 -0.99 5.59 -1.04
N ALA A 25 -1.88 6.48 -0.60
CA ALA A 25 -2.32 7.62 -1.38
C ALA A 25 -2.27 8.92 -0.56
N ASP A 26 -2.10 10.04 -1.24
CA ASP A 26 -1.99 11.37 -0.64
C ASP A 26 -3.35 11.99 -0.26
N LEU A 27 -3.36 13.25 0.20
CA LEU A 27 -4.57 13.94 0.64
C LEU A 27 -5.63 14.10 -0.46
N ASP A 28 -5.20 14.13 -1.72
CA ASP A 28 -6.08 14.19 -2.90
C ASP A 28 -6.48 12.79 -3.37
N ASN A 29 -6.18 11.75 -2.58
CA ASN A 29 -6.42 10.35 -2.87
C ASN A 29 -5.70 9.89 -4.16
N VAL A 30 -4.56 10.50 -4.48
CA VAL A 30 -3.69 10.11 -5.58
C VAL A 30 -2.71 9.04 -5.08
N PRO A 31 -2.59 7.90 -5.76
CA PRO A 31 -1.73 6.81 -5.30
C PRO A 31 -0.26 7.21 -5.42
N ILE A 32 0.53 7.03 -4.37
CA ILE A 32 1.96 7.40 -4.35
C ILE A 32 2.88 6.19 -4.24
N TYR A 33 2.38 5.07 -3.71
CA TYR A 33 3.14 3.83 -3.57
C TYR A 33 2.24 2.60 -3.57
N VAL A 34 2.72 1.52 -4.18
CA VAL A 34 2.10 0.19 -4.15
C VAL A 34 3.03 -0.76 -3.42
N GLY A 35 2.52 -1.60 -2.53
CA GLY A 35 3.34 -2.63 -1.91
C GLY A 35 2.55 -3.86 -1.53
N GLN A 36 3.25 -4.97 -1.31
CA GLN A 36 2.63 -6.23 -0.90
C GLN A 36 3.00 -6.68 0.52
N SER A 37 2.19 -7.59 1.07
CA SER A 37 2.50 -8.27 2.33
C SER A 37 2.00 -9.71 2.37
N LYS A 38 2.90 -10.63 2.73
CA LYS A 38 2.60 -12.03 3.10
C LYS A 38 2.37 -12.23 4.60
N ASP A 39 2.60 -11.21 5.42
CA ASP A 39 2.44 -11.25 6.88
C ASP A 39 1.21 -10.45 7.38
N GLY A 40 0.41 -9.93 6.45
CA GLY A 40 -0.77 -9.11 6.71
C GLY A 40 -0.59 -7.64 6.34
N ILE A 41 -1.57 -7.09 5.59
CA ILE A 41 -1.60 -5.70 5.12
C ILE A 41 -1.47 -4.71 6.28
N ARG A 42 -2.32 -4.84 7.31
CA ARG A 42 -2.27 -3.98 8.52
C ARG A 42 -0.86 -3.93 9.10
N LYS A 43 -0.21 -5.09 9.29
CA LYS A 43 1.11 -5.19 9.91
C LYS A 43 2.17 -4.47 9.08
N ARG A 44 2.12 -4.58 7.76
CA ARG A 44 3.08 -3.91 6.85
C ARG A 44 2.85 -2.40 6.81
N VAL A 45 1.61 -1.95 6.63
CA VAL A 45 1.25 -0.53 6.62
C VAL A 45 1.58 0.14 7.96
N GLN A 46 1.24 -0.50 9.08
CA GLN A 46 1.59 0.01 10.41
C GLN A 46 3.10 0.24 10.54
N ARG A 47 3.92 -0.74 10.12
CA ARG A 47 5.38 -0.62 10.16
C ARG A 47 5.87 0.60 9.39
N HIS A 48 5.31 0.89 8.21
CA HIS A 48 5.67 2.06 7.42
C HIS A 48 5.31 3.36 8.13
N LEU A 49 4.11 3.45 8.71
CA LEU A 49 3.62 4.69 9.29
C LEU A 49 4.12 4.97 10.72
N THR A 50 4.60 3.95 11.44
CA THR A 50 5.04 4.10 12.84
C THR A 50 6.54 3.89 13.06
N SER A 51 7.30 3.50 12.03
CA SER A 51 8.74 3.27 12.16
C SER A 51 9.54 3.99 11.08
N ALA A 52 10.40 4.92 11.51
CA ALA A 52 11.40 5.58 10.66
C ALA A 52 12.44 4.61 10.08
N ARG A 53 12.45 3.34 10.51
CA ARG A 53 13.38 2.30 10.03
C ARG A 53 12.79 1.40 8.96
N SER A 54 11.54 1.59 8.54
CA SER A 54 11.03 0.78 7.42
C SER A 54 11.78 1.16 6.14
N ASP A 55 12.12 0.18 5.30
CA ASP A 55 12.97 0.40 4.11
C ASP A 55 12.46 1.53 3.20
N VAL A 56 11.13 1.65 3.08
CA VAL A 56 10.46 2.65 2.24
C VAL A 56 10.65 4.07 2.80
N ILE A 57 10.63 4.21 4.13
CA ILE A 57 10.84 5.51 4.80
C ILE A 57 12.34 5.82 4.93
N ALA A 58 13.15 4.83 5.29
CA ALA A 58 14.61 4.98 5.46
C ALA A 58 15.30 5.38 4.16
N ASN A 59 14.83 4.86 3.02
CA ASN A 59 15.33 5.22 1.69
C ASN A 59 14.63 6.44 1.08
N ARG A 60 13.80 7.17 1.86
CA ARG A 60 13.04 8.36 1.42
C ARG A 60 12.17 8.12 0.17
N GLN A 61 11.64 6.91 0.01
CA GLN A 61 10.70 6.60 -1.08
C GLN A 61 9.31 7.16 -0.79
N ILE A 62 8.95 7.33 0.48
CA ILE A 62 7.69 7.95 0.92
C ILE A 62 7.97 8.79 2.16
N ASP A 63 7.34 9.96 2.25
CA ASP A 63 7.15 10.63 3.53
C ASP A 63 5.85 10.14 4.21
N VAL A 64 5.95 9.72 5.47
CA VAL A 64 4.80 9.30 6.29
C VAL A 64 3.71 10.36 6.34
N TRP A 65 4.09 11.65 6.26
CA TRP A 65 3.18 12.77 6.29
C TRP A 65 2.37 12.94 5.00
N GLU A 66 2.87 12.45 3.87
CA GLU A 66 2.14 12.49 2.59
C GLU A 66 1.01 11.47 2.57
N VAL A 67 1.09 10.39 3.34
CA VAL A 67 0.05 9.35 3.37
C VAL A 67 -1.21 9.83 4.10
N ALA A 68 -2.33 9.93 3.36
CA ALA A 68 -3.65 10.21 3.90
C ALA A 68 -4.61 9.02 3.79
N TYR A 69 -4.51 8.21 2.73
CA TYR A 69 -5.38 7.04 2.53
C TYR A 69 -4.60 5.75 2.30
N VAL A 70 -5.24 4.63 2.63
CA VAL A 70 -4.76 3.28 2.37
C VAL A 70 -5.84 2.49 1.66
N TRP A 71 -5.54 2.00 0.46
CA TRP A 71 -6.41 1.06 -0.24
C TRP A 71 -5.88 -0.34 0.00
N ALA A 72 -6.72 -1.24 0.49
CA ALA A 72 -6.32 -2.62 0.75
C ALA A 72 -7.00 -3.58 -0.23
N PHE A 73 -6.19 -4.47 -0.80
CA PHE A 73 -6.60 -5.53 -1.71
C PHE A 73 -6.23 -6.87 -1.06
N PRO A 74 -7.03 -7.34 -0.07
CA PRO A 74 -6.80 -8.62 0.56
C PRO A 74 -7.03 -9.76 -0.43
N ILE A 75 -6.22 -10.81 -0.32
CA ILE A 75 -6.36 -12.02 -1.15
C ILE A 75 -6.11 -13.26 -0.30
N ASP A 76 -6.74 -14.37 -0.67
CA ASP A 76 -6.62 -15.64 0.06
C ASP A 76 -5.37 -16.43 -0.34
N ASP A 77 -4.95 -16.27 -1.60
CA ASP A 77 -3.85 -17.03 -2.18
C ASP A 77 -2.57 -16.19 -2.27
N ALA A 78 -1.52 -16.67 -1.61
CA ALA A 78 -0.23 -15.98 -1.56
C ALA A 78 0.53 -16.01 -2.90
N GLU A 79 0.21 -16.94 -3.80
CA GLU A 79 0.86 -17.09 -5.10
C GLU A 79 0.52 -15.94 -6.05
N VAL A 80 -0.66 -15.34 -5.90
CA VAL A 80 -1.14 -14.27 -6.77
C VAL A 80 -0.77 -12.86 -6.27
N ILE A 81 -0.17 -12.73 -5.07
CA ILE A 81 0.17 -11.41 -4.50
C ILE A 81 1.10 -10.62 -5.42
N SER A 82 2.19 -11.23 -5.89
CA SER A 82 3.17 -10.55 -6.76
C SER A 82 2.56 -10.14 -8.10
N ALA A 83 1.64 -10.95 -8.61
CA ALA A 83 0.91 -10.67 -9.84
C ALA A 83 0.02 -9.43 -9.70
N LEU A 84 -0.73 -9.36 -8.60
CA LEU A 84 -1.59 -8.23 -8.28
C LEU A 84 -0.80 -6.95 -8.01
N GLU A 85 0.33 -7.03 -7.30
CA GLU A 85 1.22 -5.89 -7.05
C GLU A 85 1.71 -5.29 -8.37
N ALA A 86 2.18 -6.15 -9.28
CA ALA A 86 2.61 -5.73 -10.60
C ALA A 86 1.46 -5.11 -11.41
N ALA A 87 0.27 -5.72 -11.39
CA ALA A 87 -0.90 -5.20 -12.10
C ALA A 87 -1.29 -3.80 -11.62
N LEU A 88 -1.43 -3.62 -10.30
CA LEU A 88 -1.77 -2.35 -9.69
C LEU A 88 -0.69 -1.29 -9.94
N PHE A 89 0.59 -1.67 -9.85
CA PHE A 89 1.67 -0.75 -10.18
C PHE A 89 1.55 -0.23 -11.62
N HIS A 90 1.40 -1.10 -12.62
CA HIS A 90 1.31 -0.67 -14.02
C HIS A 90 0.05 0.13 -14.33
N GLN A 91 -1.06 -0.16 -13.64
CA GLN A 91 -2.30 0.58 -13.80
C GLN A 91 -2.20 2.01 -13.23
N LEU A 92 -1.57 2.16 -12.07
CA LEU A 92 -1.56 3.42 -11.32
C LEU A 92 -0.33 4.30 -11.64
N HIS A 93 0.81 3.70 -12.03
CA HIS A 93 2.04 4.44 -12.34
C HIS A 93 1.87 5.52 -13.42
N PRO A 94 1.10 5.32 -14.50
CA PRO A 94 0.84 6.38 -15.48
C PRO A 94 0.07 7.58 -14.93
N GLN A 95 -0.70 7.40 -13.85
CA GLN A 95 -1.58 8.43 -13.30
C GLN A 95 -0.84 9.39 -12.37
N SER A 96 0.08 8.88 -11.57
CA SER A 96 0.71 9.62 -10.47
C SER A 96 2.22 9.48 -10.38
N ARG A 97 2.83 8.69 -11.29
CA ARG A 97 4.26 8.36 -11.28
C ARG A 97 4.70 7.82 -9.91
N LEU A 98 4.12 6.68 -9.51
CA LEU A 98 4.41 5.98 -8.26
C LEU A 98 5.90 5.96 -7.91
N MET A 99 6.21 6.17 -6.63
CA MET A 99 7.58 6.28 -6.12
C MET A 99 8.28 4.94 -5.91
N ASN A 100 7.69 3.81 -6.33
CA ASN A 100 8.34 2.52 -6.21
C ASN A 100 9.63 2.53 -7.03
N GLY A 101 10.79 2.46 -6.35
CA GLY A 101 12.10 2.55 -6.99
C GLY A 101 12.47 1.41 -7.95
N LYS A 102 11.55 0.46 -8.21
CA LYS A 102 11.71 -0.64 -9.16
C LYS A 102 10.41 -0.88 -9.92
N LEU A 103 10.52 -1.07 -11.23
CA LEU A 103 9.41 -1.50 -12.10
C LEU A 103 9.20 -3.02 -11.93
N PRO A 104 8.02 -3.48 -11.47
CA PRO A 104 7.71 -4.90 -11.44
C PRO A 104 7.65 -5.50 -12.86
N PRO A 105 7.92 -6.80 -13.04
CA PRO A 105 7.73 -7.44 -14.35
C PRO A 105 6.25 -7.49 -14.76
N SER A 106 5.96 -7.15 -16.02
CA SER A 106 4.61 -6.90 -16.54
C SER A 106 3.76 -8.14 -16.84
N HIS A 107 4.33 -9.35 -16.82
CA HIS A 107 3.71 -10.54 -17.44
C HIS A 107 2.57 -11.21 -16.62
N LEU A 108 2.31 -10.88 -15.36
CA LEU A 108 1.43 -11.71 -14.51
C LEU A 108 -0.06 -11.30 -14.51
N LEU A 109 -0.67 -11.00 -15.66
CA LEU A 109 -2.04 -10.51 -15.71
C LEU A 109 -3.08 -11.62 -15.97
N THR A 110 -3.75 -12.07 -14.90
CA THR A 110 -5.08 -12.68 -15.02
C THR A 110 -6.11 -11.62 -14.62
N SER A 111 -7.06 -11.33 -15.52
CA SER A 111 -8.10 -10.29 -15.44
C SER A 111 -9.09 -10.38 -14.26
N ARG A 112 -8.85 -11.26 -13.27
CA ARG A 112 -9.79 -11.60 -12.20
C ARG A 112 -9.75 -10.70 -10.96
N PHE A 113 -8.75 -9.82 -10.81
CA PHE A 113 -8.52 -9.10 -9.54
C PHE A 113 -8.98 -7.63 -9.51
N LEU A 114 -9.66 -7.16 -10.55
CA LEU A 114 -9.90 -5.72 -10.79
C LEU A 114 -11.15 -5.11 -10.13
N ASN A 115 -11.96 -5.88 -9.40
CA ASN A 115 -13.25 -5.40 -8.92
C ASN A 115 -13.33 -5.31 -7.39
N HIS A 116 -13.33 -4.07 -6.88
CA HIS A 116 -13.57 -3.58 -5.51
C HIS A 116 -12.37 -3.43 -4.54
N PRO A 117 -11.71 -2.25 -4.52
CA PRO A 117 -10.91 -1.84 -3.37
C PRO A 117 -11.79 -1.54 -2.15
N GLN A 118 -11.38 -2.01 -0.96
CA GLN A 118 -11.88 -1.43 0.28
C GLN A 118 -11.01 -0.23 0.66
N SER A 119 -11.60 0.96 0.60
CA SER A 119 -10.96 2.20 1.05
C SER A 119 -11.13 2.36 2.55
N TYR A 120 -10.01 2.51 3.28
CA TYR A 120 -9.99 2.78 4.71
C TYR A 120 -9.61 4.25 4.92
N LYS A 121 -10.34 4.94 5.80
CA LYS A 121 -10.10 6.34 6.21
C LYS A 121 -9.39 6.40 7.55
#